data_AF-A0A158Q8M6-F1
#
_entry.id   AF-A0A158Q8M6-F1
#
_cell.length_a   1.000
_cell.length_b   1.000
_cell.length_c   1.000
_cell.angle_alpha   90.00
_cell.angle_beta   90.00
_cell.angle_gamma   90.00
#
_symmetry.space_group_name_H-M   'P 1'
#
loop_
_entity.id
_entity.type
_entity.pdbx_description
1 polymer ?
#
loop_
_entity_poly.entity_id
_entity_poly.type
_entity_poly.pdbx_seq_one_letter_code
_entity_poly.pdbx_strand_id
1 'polypeptide(L)'
;MQRPHHTTHSADIITTLTFPRRCVLAVVGLQFTDYCKCLARRQWCCCSVSSSSSMQISTLQSRSHPIQRLQRCILHAKHQVRPGALSVLLLWKYDKLLRDDWSSAKYCETFETLSEKLTRDNIERVDASKITVEEFAENYESRHIPIILTGLTTSWPAIRKWSIPTLLKKYRNQRFKCGADSGRVVKLKMKYFLEYMKQTVDDSPLYIFDSTFGERYKVDRLLEDYSVPQFFADDLFRYVSEGRRPPYRWFLVGSSRSGTGIHVDPLGTSAWNALVIGSKKWCFFHPQTPKNVLKPTKKEGGIHPNEAITWFTTVYGRINSPDWLEEWKPIEAVQCPGEVIFVPSGWWHVVLNLTDTVAVTQNFCSKVNLPLVLLETLVKRPRFCQHWLKCLRKARPDVLSIIDNVLKNVDDFINFAEASSCDSSSSTDFSDSGSESSDLSLQEHF
;
A
#
# COMPACT_ATOMS: atom_id res chain seq x y z
N MET A 1 -47.46 7.54 68.58
CA MET A 1 -47.76 6.94 67.27
C MET A 1 -46.54 7.10 66.38
N GLN A 2 -46.06 5.98 65.81
CA GLN A 2 -45.09 5.78 64.72
C GLN A 2 -43.68 6.46 64.77
N ARG A 3 -42.67 5.59 64.65
CA ARG A 3 -41.19 5.75 64.55
C ARG A 3 -40.74 5.60 63.07
N PRO A 4 -39.43 5.63 62.69
CA PRO A 4 -38.29 6.51 63.03
C PRO A 4 -37.42 6.88 61.78
N HIS A 5 -36.28 7.57 61.99
CA HIS A 5 -34.96 7.52 61.28
C HIS A 5 -34.35 8.93 61.07
N HIS A 6 -33.04 9.18 61.08
CA HIS A 6 -31.87 8.70 61.81
C HIS A 6 -30.81 9.82 61.71
N THR A 7 -29.97 9.92 62.72
CA THR A 7 -29.02 10.99 63.03
C THR A 7 -27.64 10.87 62.33
N THR A 8 -27.08 12.05 62.06
CA THR A 8 -25.66 12.51 62.20
C THR A 8 -24.55 11.98 61.29
N HIS A 9 -23.88 12.90 60.57
CA HIS A 9 -22.42 12.92 60.43
C HIS A 9 -21.86 14.35 60.33
N SER A 10 -20.62 14.44 60.81
CA SER A 10 -19.76 15.57 61.18
C SER A 10 -19.26 16.44 60.03
N ALA A 11 -18.99 17.71 60.35
CA ALA A 11 -18.43 18.73 59.49
C ALA A 11 -16.90 18.57 59.31
N ASP A 12 -16.43 18.63 58.07
CA ASP A 12 -15.01 18.77 57.74
C ASP A 12 -14.73 20.12 57.05
N ILE A 13 -13.65 20.75 57.52
CA ILE A 13 -13.15 22.07 57.15
C ILE A 13 -12.51 22.02 55.76
N ILE A 14 -13.02 22.82 54.82
CA ILE A 14 -12.39 23.05 53.51
C ILE A 14 -11.36 24.17 53.64
N THR A 15 -10.07 23.84 53.67
CA THR A 15 -8.99 24.83 53.52
C THR A 15 -8.72 25.06 52.03
N THR A 16 -9.07 26.23 51.52
CA THR A 16 -8.82 26.64 50.13
C THR A 16 -7.40 27.22 50.03
N LEU A 17 -6.47 26.51 49.40
CA LEU A 17 -5.17 27.07 48.99
C LEU A 17 -5.25 27.51 47.52
N THR A 18 -5.15 28.83 47.30
CA THR A 18 -5.08 29.46 45.98
C THR A 18 -3.66 29.34 45.40
N PHE A 19 -3.53 28.68 44.25
CA PHE A 19 -2.31 28.70 43.42
C PHE A 19 -2.60 29.32 42.04
N PRO A 20 -1.63 30.01 41.41
CA PRO A 20 -1.86 30.71 40.16
C PRO A 20 -1.90 29.72 38.98
N ARG A 21 -3.08 29.67 38.34
CA ARG A 21 -3.39 29.27 36.95
C ARG A 21 -3.05 27.82 36.53
N ARG A 22 -4.15 27.04 36.47
CA ARG A 22 -4.43 25.85 35.63
C ARG A 22 -3.64 24.56 35.93
N CYS A 23 -3.99 23.90 37.03
CA CYS A 23 -3.89 22.45 37.17
C CYS A 23 -5.26 21.93 37.62
N VAL A 24 -5.87 21.04 36.83
CA VAL A 24 -7.10 20.31 37.22
C VAL A 24 -6.64 18.93 37.66
N LEU A 25 -6.83 18.62 38.95
CA LEU A 25 -6.64 17.28 39.49
C LEU A 25 -7.95 16.51 39.27
N ALA A 26 -7.92 15.40 38.55
CA ALA A 26 -8.99 14.42 38.56
C ALA A 26 -8.48 13.20 39.33
N VAL A 27 -8.98 13.02 40.55
CA VAL A 27 -8.66 11.87 41.40
C VAL A 27 -9.78 10.85 41.21
N VAL A 28 -9.48 9.72 40.55
CA VAL A 28 -10.32 8.52 40.60
C VAL A 28 -9.53 7.54 41.44
N GLY A 29 -10.02 7.28 42.66
CA GLY A 29 -9.35 6.46 43.64
C GLY A 29 -9.31 4.99 43.25
N LEU A 30 -8.10 4.47 43.07
CA LEU A 30 -7.70 3.10 43.36
C LEU A 30 -6.23 3.19 43.82
N GLN A 31 -5.93 2.63 44.98
CA GLN A 31 -4.59 2.61 45.58
C GLN A 31 -3.53 2.20 44.55
N PHE A 32 -2.49 3.03 44.31
CA PHE A 32 -1.10 2.70 43.95
C PHE A 32 -0.40 3.94 43.34
N THR A 33 0.73 4.35 43.95
CA THR A 33 1.77 5.29 43.44
C THR A 33 1.34 6.35 42.41
N ASP A 34 1.21 7.60 42.86
CA ASP A 34 0.86 8.74 42.02
C ASP A 34 2.00 9.17 41.08
N TYR A 35 1.71 9.23 39.77
CA TYR A 35 2.57 9.87 38.77
C TYR A 35 1.96 11.21 38.34
N CYS A 36 2.65 12.32 38.61
CA CYS A 36 2.21 13.64 38.18
C CYS A 36 2.87 14.04 36.84
N LYS A 37 2.04 14.50 35.89
CA LYS A 37 2.49 14.98 34.56
C LYS A 37 2.58 16.50 34.56
N CYS A 38 3.79 17.05 34.58
CA CYS A 38 3.99 18.50 34.49
C CYS A 38 3.80 18.98 33.03
N LEU A 39 2.66 19.59 32.75
CA LEU A 39 2.24 20.03 31.40
C LEU A 39 3.16 21.09 30.78
N ALA A 40 3.96 21.81 31.58
CA ALA A 40 4.88 22.84 31.07
C ALA A 40 6.19 22.27 30.49
N ARG A 41 6.64 21.07 30.88
CA ARG A 41 7.98 20.53 30.50
C ARG A 41 7.96 19.18 29.77
N ARG A 42 6.81 18.55 29.54
CA ARG A 42 6.68 17.23 28.88
C ARG A 42 7.63 16.15 29.45
N GLN A 43 7.88 16.17 30.76
CA GLN A 43 8.58 15.10 31.48
C GLN A 43 7.69 14.52 32.58
N TRP A 44 7.87 13.22 32.84
CA TRP A 44 7.25 12.52 33.96
C TRP A 44 8.26 12.49 35.11
N CYS A 45 7.84 12.87 36.31
CA CYS A 45 8.64 12.75 37.53
C CYS A 45 7.98 11.74 38.46
N CYS A 46 8.76 10.83 39.04
CA CYS A 46 8.34 10.05 40.21
C CYS A 46 8.48 10.94 41.44
N CYS A 47 7.38 11.15 42.17
CA CYS A 47 7.43 11.70 43.52
C CYS A 47 7.10 10.57 44.49
N SER A 48 8.10 10.06 45.20
CA SER A 48 7.87 9.24 46.39
C SER A 48 7.84 10.17 47.60
N VAL A 49 6.74 10.21 48.33
CA VAL A 49 6.70 10.86 49.64
C VAL A 49 7.28 9.86 50.64
N SER A 50 8.55 10.02 51.01
CA SER A 50 9.07 9.45 52.25
C SER A 50 9.11 10.55 53.30
N SER A 51 8.57 10.25 54.48
CA SER A 51 8.78 11.05 55.68
C SER A 51 10.29 11.12 55.98
N SER A 52 10.77 12.32 56.31
CA SER A 52 12.16 12.72 56.62
C SER A 52 13.05 13.13 55.42
N SER A 53 13.27 14.46 55.39
CA SER A 53 14.43 15.26 54.96
C SER A 53 15.39 14.78 53.84
N SER A 54 15.51 15.65 52.83
CA SER A 54 16.47 15.71 51.71
C SER A 54 16.07 15.00 50.40
N MET A 55 15.71 15.81 49.41
CA MET A 55 15.38 15.41 48.04
C MET A 55 16.69 15.34 47.23
N GLN A 56 17.29 14.16 47.07
CA GLN A 56 18.35 13.97 46.07
C GLN A 56 17.74 13.52 44.74
N ILE A 57 17.80 14.41 43.74
CA ILE A 57 17.43 14.10 42.36
C ILE A 57 18.63 13.42 41.70
N SER A 58 18.65 12.08 41.66
CA SER A 58 19.61 11.35 40.82
C SER A 58 19.03 11.18 39.41
N THR A 59 19.62 11.87 38.44
CA THR A 59 19.28 11.74 37.03
C THR A 59 20.05 10.56 36.42
N LEU A 60 19.43 9.38 36.42
CA LEU A 60 19.86 8.26 35.56
C LEU A 60 19.51 8.59 34.10
N GLN A 61 20.33 9.41 33.44
CA GLN A 61 20.30 9.58 32.00
C GLN A 61 20.80 8.28 31.32
N SER A 62 19.90 7.34 31.07
CA SER A 62 20.23 6.14 30.29
C SER A 62 20.37 6.50 28.80
N ARG A 63 21.48 6.09 28.19
CA ARG A 63 21.84 6.24 26.76
C ARG A 63 20.93 5.44 25.79
N SER A 64 19.71 5.08 26.21
CA SER A 64 18.82 4.09 25.56
C SER A 64 17.71 4.69 24.65
N HIS A 65 17.56 6.02 24.62
CA HIS A 65 16.43 6.70 23.98
C HIS A 65 16.23 6.45 22.46
N PRO A 66 17.27 6.41 21.61
CA PRO A 66 17.09 6.30 20.17
C PRO A 66 16.53 4.93 19.71
N ILE A 67 17.04 3.84 20.29
CA ILE A 67 16.63 2.46 19.96
C ILE A 67 15.18 2.23 20.39
N GLN A 68 14.83 2.65 21.61
CA GLN A 68 13.45 2.57 22.09
C GLN A 68 12.48 3.37 21.22
N ARG A 69 12.90 4.53 20.70
CA ARG A 69 12.07 5.32 19.79
C ARG A 69 11.85 4.63 18.44
N LEU A 70 12.90 4.03 17.88
CA LEU A 70 12.81 3.25 16.63
C LEU A 70 11.77 2.13 16.78
N GLN A 71 11.94 1.28 17.79
CA GLN A 71 11.06 0.15 18.05
C GLN A 71 9.61 0.60 18.25
N ARG A 72 9.37 1.64 19.04
CA ARG A 72 8.02 2.22 19.22
C ARG A 72 7.40 2.70 17.90
N CYS A 73 8.18 3.38 17.04
CA CYS A 73 7.67 3.83 15.76
C CYS A 73 7.32 2.66 14.83
N ILE A 74 8.13 1.60 14.79
CA ILE A 74 7.87 0.40 14.00
C ILE A 74 6.62 -0.32 14.53
N LEU A 75 6.55 -0.59 15.83
CA LEU A 75 5.42 -1.28 16.45
C LEU A 75 4.11 -0.49 16.24
N HIS A 76 4.15 0.83 16.35
CA HIS A 76 3.00 1.67 16.05
C HIS A 76 2.59 1.59 14.58
N ALA A 77 3.55 1.59 13.64
CA ALA A 77 3.23 1.43 12.23
C ALA A 77 2.63 0.05 11.94
N LYS A 78 3.20 -1.02 12.50
CA LYS A 78 2.66 -2.38 12.39
C LYS A 78 1.24 -2.48 12.93
N HIS A 79 1.00 -1.96 14.13
CA HIS A 79 -0.33 -1.96 14.76
C HIS A 79 -1.36 -1.20 13.92
N GLN A 80 -0.97 -0.09 13.29
CA GLN A 80 -1.87 0.60 12.37
C GLN A 80 -2.15 -0.26 11.14
N VAL A 81 -1.13 -0.77 10.44
CA VAL A 81 -1.33 -1.55 9.21
C VAL A 81 -2.12 -2.84 9.45
N ARG A 82 -1.89 -3.50 10.57
CA ARG A 82 -2.61 -4.71 10.99
C ARG A 82 -2.97 -4.56 12.47
N PRO A 83 -4.17 -4.02 12.79
CA PRO A 83 -4.62 -3.93 14.16
C PRO A 83 -4.95 -5.35 14.65
N GLY A 84 -3.96 -6.00 15.25
CA GLY A 84 -4.20 -7.21 16.04
C GLY A 84 -5.16 -6.93 17.20
N ALA A 85 -5.61 -7.96 17.91
CA ALA A 85 -6.67 -7.91 18.92
C ALA A 85 -6.37 -7.08 20.21
N LEU A 86 -5.42 -6.15 20.23
CA LEU A 86 -5.05 -5.38 21.42
C LEU A 86 -5.04 -3.86 21.20
N SER A 87 -5.66 -3.16 22.16
CA SER A 87 -5.80 -1.71 22.19
C SER A 87 -4.50 -0.99 22.57
N VAL A 88 -4.32 0.22 22.03
CA VAL A 88 -3.14 1.10 22.15
C VAL A 88 -2.74 1.41 23.61
N LEU A 89 -3.66 1.20 24.57
CA LEU A 89 -3.47 1.51 26.00
C LEU A 89 -2.50 0.56 26.72
N LEU A 90 -2.07 -0.55 26.12
CA LEU A 90 -1.24 -1.58 26.77
C LEU A 90 0.21 -1.68 26.26
N LEU A 91 0.68 -0.75 25.40
CA LEU A 91 2.02 -0.78 24.76
C LEU A 91 3.25 -0.85 25.70
N TRP A 92 3.08 -0.81 27.03
CA TRP A 92 4.16 -0.90 28.02
C TRP A 92 4.31 -2.28 28.66
N LYS A 93 3.30 -3.15 28.55
CA LYS A 93 3.36 -4.55 28.95
C LYS A 93 3.10 -5.38 27.70
N TYR A 94 3.95 -6.38 27.44
CA TYR A 94 3.86 -7.38 26.36
C TYR A 94 4.61 -7.10 25.06
N ASP A 95 5.93 -7.24 25.15
CA ASP A 95 6.82 -7.59 24.04
C ASP A 95 6.62 -9.04 23.53
N LYS A 96 5.73 -9.81 24.21
CA LYS A 96 5.43 -11.23 23.93
C LYS A 96 4.20 -11.46 23.04
N LEU A 97 3.22 -10.55 23.01
CA LEU A 97 1.94 -10.76 22.30
C LEU A 97 1.90 -10.19 20.88
N LEU A 98 2.76 -9.24 20.52
CA LEU A 98 2.86 -8.68 19.16
C LEU A 98 3.66 -9.56 18.18
N ARG A 99 4.47 -10.50 18.71
CA ARG A 99 5.20 -11.49 17.89
C ARG A 99 4.28 -12.56 17.28
N ASP A 100 3.11 -12.77 17.89
CA ASP A 100 2.20 -13.86 17.51
C ASP A 100 1.39 -13.63 16.23
N ASP A 101 1.44 -12.43 15.62
CA ASP A 101 0.73 -12.17 14.36
C ASP A 101 1.71 -11.99 13.18
N TRP A 102 2.70 -11.11 13.33
CA TRP A 102 3.60 -10.70 12.23
C TRP A 102 4.65 -11.74 11.82
N SER A 103 4.92 -12.74 12.67
CA SER A 103 5.96 -13.77 12.46
C SER A 103 5.46 -15.19 12.84
N SER A 104 4.15 -15.39 12.83
CA SER A 104 3.49 -16.62 13.28
C SER A 104 3.77 -17.82 12.37
N ALA A 105 3.89 -17.60 11.06
CA ALA A 105 4.19 -18.62 10.06
C ALA A 105 5.69 -18.95 9.97
N LYS A 106 6.54 -18.13 10.61
CA LYS A 106 8.01 -18.29 10.68
C LYS A 106 8.69 -18.38 9.32
N TYR A 107 8.17 -17.67 8.31
CA TYR A 107 8.73 -17.68 6.96
C TYR A 107 10.16 -17.15 6.89
N CYS A 108 10.60 -16.35 7.86
CA CYS A 108 12.02 -15.97 7.95
C CYS A 108 12.96 -17.18 8.11
N GLU A 109 12.48 -18.27 8.70
CA GLU A 109 13.24 -19.51 8.94
C GLU A 109 12.86 -20.61 7.94
N THR A 110 11.60 -20.67 7.52
CA THR A 110 11.04 -21.81 6.75
C THR A 110 10.90 -21.54 5.25
N PHE A 111 10.93 -20.28 4.82
CA PHE A 111 10.72 -19.91 3.42
C PHE A 111 12.02 -19.41 2.78
N GLU A 112 12.64 -20.26 1.97
CA GLU A 112 13.85 -19.91 1.23
C GLU A 112 13.51 -19.13 -0.04
N THR A 113 13.69 -17.80 0.02
CA THR A 113 13.37 -16.88 -1.08
C THR A 113 14.26 -17.06 -2.31
N LEU A 114 15.44 -17.67 -2.17
CA LEU A 114 16.39 -17.91 -3.26
C LEU A 114 16.45 -19.38 -3.70
N SER A 115 15.41 -20.15 -3.39
CA SER A 115 15.31 -21.56 -3.80
C SER A 115 15.24 -21.73 -5.32
N GLU A 116 15.67 -22.89 -5.81
CA GLU A 116 15.62 -23.25 -7.24
C GLU A 116 14.19 -23.13 -7.81
N LYS A 117 13.18 -23.48 -7.00
CA LYS A 117 11.78 -23.37 -7.41
C LYS A 117 11.39 -21.91 -7.70
N LEU A 118 11.78 -20.97 -6.82
CA LEU A 118 11.43 -19.56 -6.98
C LEU A 118 12.28 -18.84 -8.02
N THR A 119 13.40 -19.44 -8.44
CA THR A 119 14.29 -18.85 -9.44
C THR A 119 13.96 -19.28 -10.89
N ARG A 120 12.88 -20.04 -11.09
CA ARG A 120 12.33 -20.32 -12.43
C ARG A 120 12.01 -19.03 -13.18
N ASP A 121 12.33 -19.01 -14.47
CA ASP A 121 12.14 -17.86 -15.34
C ASP A 121 11.88 -18.34 -16.77
N ASN A 122 10.79 -17.89 -17.38
CA ASN A 122 10.42 -18.19 -18.76
C ASN A 122 9.91 -16.95 -19.52
N ILE A 123 10.09 -15.75 -18.95
CA ILE A 123 9.64 -14.51 -19.59
C ILE A 123 10.62 -14.09 -20.68
N GLU A 124 10.09 -13.56 -21.77
CA GLU A 124 10.91 -13.02 -22.85
C GLU A 124 11.64 -11.74 -22.41
N ARG A 125 12.93 -11.65 -22.76
CA ARG A 125 13.78 -10.48 -22.53
C ARG A 125 14.16 -9.84 -23.85
N VAL A 126 13.84 -8.56 -24.00
CA VAL A 126 14.09 -7.77 -25.19
C VAL A 126 15.05 -6.64 -24.87
N ASP A 127 16.07 -6.45 -25.69
CA ASP A 127 16.98 -5.30 -25.60
C ASP A 127 16.28 -4.06 -26.18
N ALA A 128 16.03 -3.07 -25.33
CA ALA A 128 15.33 -1.86 -25.72
C ALA A 128 16.05 -1.04 -26.79
N SER A 129 17.36 -1.25 -26.99
CA SER A 129 18.11 -0.59 -28.07
C SER A 129 17.85 -1.20 -29.45
N LYS A 130 17.25 -2.39 -29.50
CA LYS A 130 17.01 -3.18 -30.72
C LYS A 130 15.57 -3.14 -31.20
N ILE A 131 14.68 -2.44 -30.51
CA ILE A 131 13.27 -2.31 -30.87
C ILE A 131 12.83 -0.85 -30.83
N THR A 132 12.01 -0.49 -31.80
CA THR A 132 11.33 0.81 -31.88
C THR A 132 10.07 0.83 -31.00
N VAL A 133 9.49 2.02 -30.81
CA VAL A 133 8.24 2.17 -30.04
C VAL A 133 7.07 1.50 -30.76
N GLU A 134 7.08 1.58 -32.09
CA GLU A 134 6.10 0.98 -32.98
C GLU A 134 6.17 -0.55 -32.92
N GLU A 135 7.37 -1.13 -33.03
CA GLU A 135 7.56 -2.58 -32.89
C GLU A 135 7.18 -3.07 -31.49
N PHE A 136 7.44 -2.28 -30.44
CA PHE A 136 6.98 -2.61 -29.09
C PHE A 136 5.45 -2.66 -29.02
N ALA A 137 4.78 -1.65 -29.57
CA ALA A 137 3.33 -1.55 -29.57
C ALA A 137 2.67 -2.68 -30.37
N GLU A 138 3.20 -3.00 -31.55
CA GLU A 138 2.69 -4.05 -32.43
C GLU A 138 2.96 -5.46 -31.89
N ASN A 139 4.16 -5.73 -31.37
CA ASN A 139 4.54 -7.09 -31.00
C ASN A 139 4.17 -7.46 -29.56
N TYR A 140 4.06 -6.49 -28.65
CA TYR A 140 3.86 -6.78 -27.23
C TYR A 140 2.66 -6.06 -26.63
N GLU A 141 2.54 -4.74 -26.82
CA GLU A 141 1.46 -3.98 -26.17
C GLU A 141 0.07 -4.39 -26.70
N SER A 142 -0.11 -4.37 -28.02
CA SER A 142 -1.39 -4.72 -28.68
C SER A 142 -1.73 -6.20 -28.55
N ARG A 143 -0.71 -7.06 -28.50
CA ARG A 143 -0.85 -8.50 -28.28
C ARG A 143 -0.98 -8.87 -26.80
N HIS A 144 -0.89 -7.89 -25.90
CA HIS A 144 -0.98 -8.06 -24.45
C HIS A 144 0.03 -9.10 -23.91
N ILE A 145 1.30 -9.02 -24.32
CA ILE A 145 2.34 -9.98 -23.91
C ILE A 145 3.25 -9.34 -22.85
N PRO A 146 3.37 -9.91 -21.64
CA PRO A 146 4.31 -9.42 -20.64
C PRO A 146 5.74 -9.75 -21.05
N ILE A 147 6.63 -8.76 -20.96
CA ILE A 147 8.05 -8.90 -21.30
C ILE A 147 8.94 -8.15 -20.31
N ILE A 148 10.23 -8.48 -20.32
CA ILE A 148 11.29 -7.68 -19.72
C ILE A 148 12.02 -6.89 -20.79
N LEU A 149 12.14 -5.58 -20.59
CA LEU A 149 12.98 -4.67 -21.37
C LEU A 149 14.29 -4.43 -20.63
N THR A 150 15.40 -4.64 -21.33
CA THR A 150 16.77 -4.41 -20.83
C THR A 150 17.36 -3.14 -21.44
N GLY A 151 18.41 -2.57 -20.82
CA GLY A 151 19.13 -1.40 -21.35
C GLY A 151 18.50 -0.02 -21.05
N LEU A 152 17.21 0.03 -20.66
CA LEU A 152 16.46 1.28 -20.44
C LEU A 152 16.94 2.16 -19.27
N THR A 153 17.54 1.55 -18.25
CA THR A 153 17.87 2.24 -16.98
C THR A 153 19.35 2.61 -16.88
N THR A 154 20.16 2.27 -17.88
CA THR A 154 21.63 2.41 -17.86
C THR A 154 22.11 3.84 -17.61
N SER A 155 21.36 4.82 -18.12
CA SER A 155 21.66 6.25 -17.96
C SER A 155 21.07 6.88 -16.69
N TRP A 156 20.22 6.16 -15.95
CA TRP A 156 19.50 6.74 -14.81
C TRP A 156 20.43 7.06 -13.65
N PRO A 157 20.35 8.28 -13.08
CA PRO A 157 21.05 8.59 -11.83
C PRO A 157 20.67 7.66 -10.67
N ALA A 158 19.45 7.09 -10.69
CA ALA A 158 18.95 6.13 -9.70
C ALA A 158 19.91 4.94 -9.47
N ILE A 159 20.54 4.40 -10.53
CA ILE A 159 21.47 3.25 -10.43
C ILE A 159 22.58 3.52 -9.40
N ARG A 160 23.03 4.77 -9.28
CA ARG A 160 24.04 5.19 -8.29
C ARG A 160 23.41 5.77 -7.02
N LYS A 161 22.39 6.62 -7.17
CA LYS A 161 21.83 7.44 -6.08
C LYS A 161 20.85 6.69 -5.18
N TRP A 162 20.24 5.59 -5.62
CA TRP A 162 19.23 4.86 -4.85
C TRP A 162 19.80 3.75 -3.97
N SER A 163 21.12 3.73 -3.74
CA SER A 163 21.75 2.87 -2.74
C SER A 163 21.22 3.17 -1.32
N ILE A 164 21.11 2.12 -0.49
CA ILE A 164 20.62 2.22 0.89
C ILE A 164 21.34 3.32 1.71
N PRO A 165 22.69 3.46 1.65
CA PRO A 165 23.39 4.54 2.36
C PRO A 165 23.01 5.93 1.86
N THR A 166 22.82 6.10 0.55
CA THR A 166 22.46 7.38 -0.06
C THR A 166 21.04 7.78 0.27
N LEU A 167 20.09 6.83 0.20
CA LEU A 167 18.70 7.04 0.62
C LEU A 167 18.62 7.41 2.11
N LEU A 168 19.38 6.71 2.97
CA LEU A 168 19.45 7.01 4.40
C LEU A 168 20.00 8.41 4.66
N LYS A 169 21.01 8.86 3.91
CA LYS A 169 21.62 10.19 4.05
C LYS A 169 20.67 11.30 3.56
N LYS A 170 20.16 11.19 2.33
CA LYS A 170 19.36 12.24 1.65
C LYS A 170 17.93 12.35 2.21
N TYR A 171 17.28 11.21 2.45
CA TYR A 171 15.86 11.17 2.85
C TYR A 171 15.64 10.78 4.31
N ARG A 172 16.70 10.79 5.15
CA ARG A 172 16.73 10.34 6.56
C ARG A 172 15.45 10.58 7.36
N ASN A 173 14.93 11.80 7.31
CA ASN A 173 13.79 12.26 8.11
C ASN A 173 12.47 12.40 7.32
N GLN A 174 12.48 12.11 6.02
CA GLN A 174 11.29 12.11 5.19
C GLN A 174 10.44 10.88 5.47
N ARG A 175 9.11 11.06 5.46
CA ARG A 175 8.15 9.99 5.70
C ARG A 175 7.73 9.35 4.38
N PHE A 176 7.58 8.05 4.33
CA PHE A 176 7.09 7.31 3.17
C PHE A 176 5.95 6.39 3.61
N LYS A 177 4.91 6.29 2.77
CA LYS A 177 3.79 5.36 2.95
C LYS A 177 4.34 3.93 2.97
N CYS A 178 4.02 3.19 4.01
CA CYS A 178 4.41 1.79 4.18
C CYS A 178 3.24 0.87 4.58
N GLY A 179 2.01 1.34 4.34
CA GLY A 179 0.77 0.61 4.59
C GLY A 179 -0.43 1.57 4.69
N ALA A 180 -1.60 1.00 4.92
CA ALA A 180 -2.84 1.72 5.13
C ALA A 180 -3.71 0.98 6.17
N ASP A 181 -4.56 1.73 6.87
CA ASP A 181 -5.53 1.22 7.84
C ASP A 181 -6.85 1.96 7.67
N SER A 182 -7.92 1.27 7.26
CA SER A 182 -9.26 1.84 7.22
C SER A 182 -9.30 3.22 6.51
N GLY A 183 -8.55 3.35 5.40
CA GLY A 183 -8.38 4.58 4.62
C GLY A 183 -7.31 5.56 5.13
N ARG A 184 -6.68 5.33 6.28
CA ARG A 184 -5.61 6.17 6.83
C ARG A 184 -4.24 5.67 6.39
N VAL A 185 -3.44 6.58 5.84
CA VAL A 185 -2.10 6.27 5.35
C VAL A 185 -1.11 6.14 6.49
N VAL A 186 -0.46 4.98 6.61
CA VAL A 186 0.62 4.75 7.58
C VAL A 186 1.94 5.14 6.94
N LYS A 187 2.71 6.02 7.59
CA LYS A 187 4.01 6.48 7.09
C LYS A 187 5.13 6.34 8.12
N LEU A 188 6.28 5.82 7.70
CA LEU A 188 7.51 5.76 8.49
C LEU A 188 8.59 6.68 7.93
N LYS A 189 9.48 7.18 8.80
CA LYS A 189 10.67 7.89 8.35
C LYS A 189 11.63 6.90 7.69
N MET A 190 12.30 7.31 6.60
CA MET A 190 13.27 6.47 5.87
C MET A 190 14.28 5.81 6.81
N LYS A 191 14.85 6.56 7.77
CA LYS A 191 15.81 5.99 8.74
C LYS A 191 15.26 4.87 9.61
N TYR A 192 13.96 4.90 9.92
CA TYR A 192 13.32 3.87 10.73
C TYR A 192 12.99 2.65 9.87
N PHE A 193 12.52 2.89 8.65
CA PHE A 193 12.21 1.82 7.71
C PHE A 193 13.45 1.03 7.28
N LEU A 194 14.55 1.70 6.95
CA LEU A 194 15.80 1.03 6.57
C LEU A 194 16.44 0.26 7.73
N GLU A 195 16.27 0.73 8.97
CA GLU A 195 16.76 -0.04 10.13
C GLU A 195 15.85 -1.22 10.44
N TYR A 196 14.54 -1.08 10.21
CA TYR A 196 13.57 -2.18 10.28
C TYR A 196 13.92 -3.29 9.27
N MET A 197 14.22 -2.95 8.02
CA MET A 197 14.56 -3.92 6.97
C MET A 197 15.73 -4.84 7.36
N LYS A 198 16.75 -4.30 8.05
CA LYS A 198 17.93 -5.08 8.46
C LYS A 198 17.65 -6.15 9.51
N GLN A 199 16.60 -5.97 10.31
CA GLN A 199 16.36 -6.75 11.53
C GLN A 199 15.04 -7.51 11.49
N THR A 200 14.22 -7.32 10.45
CA THR A 200 12.86 -7.86 10.42
C THR A 200 12.86 -9.37 10.17
N VAL A 201 12.14 -10.08 11.05
CA VAL A 201 11.81 -11.51 10.91
C VAL A 201 10.34 -11.71 10.56
N ASP A 202 9.65 -10.64 10.14
CA ASP A 202 8.24 -10.72 9.80
C ASP A 202 8.01 -11.62 8.59
N ASP A 203 6.87 -12.30 8.58
CA ASP A 203 6.42 -13.19 7.53
C ASP A 203 6.14 -12.41 6.24
N SER A 204 5.31 -11.37 6.35
CA SER A 204 5.13 -10.33 5.31
C SER A 204 5.51 -8.97 5.90
N PRO A 205 6.76 -8.51 5.67
CA PRO A 205 7.26 -7.23 6.20
C PRO A 205 6.51 -6.01 5.67
N LEU A 206 6.56 -4.91 6.44
CA LEU A 206 6.12 -3.59 5.96
C LEU A 206 6.83 -3.22 4.65
N TYR A 207 6.09 -2.64 3.71
CA TYR A 207 6.59 -2.35 2.38
C TYR A 207 6.34 -0.88 2.02
N ILE A 208 7.40 -0.11 1.72
CA ILE A 208 7.22 1.26 1.21
C ILE A 208 6.58 1.17 -0.17
N PHE A 209 5.44 1.84 -0.32
CA PHE A 209 4.65 1.95 -1.55
C PHE A 209 4.09 3.37 -1.61
N ASP A 210 4.96 4.36 -1.86
CA ASP A 210 4.61 5.78 -1.78
C ASP A 210 4.30 6.34 -3.16
N SER A 211 3.05 6.76 -3.38
CA SER A 211 2.61 7.42 -4.62
C SER A 211 2.81 8.92 -4.63
N THR A 212 2.92 9.53 -3.45
CA THR A 212 2.91 10.98 -3.27
C THR A 212 4.32 11.58 -3.24
N PHE A 213 5.32 10.84 -3.74
CA PHE A 213 6.71 11.21 -3.57
C PHE A 213 7.08 12.40 -4.47
N GLY A 214 6.43 12.53 -5.63
CA GLY A 214 6.64 13.59 -6.60
C GLY A 214 6.06 14.94 -6.21
N GLU A 215 5.05 14.95 -5.34
CA GLU A 215 4.31 16.16 -4.95
C GLU A 215 4.79 16.73 -3.60
N ARG A 216 5.76 16.08 -2.96
CA ARG A 216 6.24 16.44 -1.62
C ARG A 216 7.62 17.06 -1.66
N TYR A 217 7.72 18.28 -1.12
CA TYR A 217 8.97 19.01 -0.98
C TYR A 217 10.11 18.16 -0.40
N LYS A 218 11.28 18.21 -1.05
CA LYS A 218 12.51 17.41 -0.80
C LYS A 218 12.44 15.96 -1.25
N VAL A 219 11.26 15.36 -1.36
CA VAL A 219 11.07 13.98 -1.82
C VAL A 219 10.95 13.93 -3.35
N ASP A 220 10.33 14.96 -3.92
CA ASP A 220 10.23 15.28 -5.35
C ASP A 220 11.55 15.10 -6.13
N ARG A 221 12.70 15.36 -5.51
CA ARG A 221 14.04 15.09 -6.08
C ARG A 221 14.29 13.64 -6.51
N LEU A 222 13.46 12.68 -6.12
CA LEU A 222 13.50 11.32 -6.67
C LEU A 222 13.07 11.28 -8.15
N LEU A 223 12.25 12.23 -8.61
CA LEU A 223 11.85 12.37 -10.02
C LEU A 223 13.02 12.78 -10.93
N GLU A 224 14.06 13.40 -10.36
CA GLU A 224 15.29 13.75 -11.10
C GLU A 224 16.20 12.54 -11.34
N ASP A 225 15.92 11.40 -10.70
CA ASP A 225 16.79 10.24 -10.70
C ASP A 225 16.41 9.18 -11.74
N TYR A 226 15.27 9.34 -12.43
CA TYR A 226 14.82 8.45 -13.50
C TYR A 226 13.99 9.22 -14.54
N SER A 227 13.79 8.63 -15.72
CA SER A 227 12.90 9.14 -16.75
C SER A 227 11.91 8.06 -17.16
N VAL A 228 10.69 8.43 -17.57
CA VAL A 228 9.75 7.44 -18.14
C VAL A 228 10.31 6.93 -19.47
N PRO A 229 10.48 5.60 -19.66
CA PRO A 229 10.92 5.06 -20.94
C PRO A 229 9.97 5.44 -22.09
N GLN A 230 10.53 5.60 -23.29
CA GLN A 230 9.80 6.05 -24.48
C GLN A 230 8.58 5.18 -24.82
N PHE A 231 8.66 3.87 -24.57
CA PHE A 231 7.58 2.90 -24.78
C PHE A 231 6.32 3.20 -23.97
N PHE A 232 6.43 3.94 -22.87
CA PHE A 232 5.35 4.23 -21.92
C PHE A 232 5.00 5.72 -21.88
N ALA A 233 5.47 6.49 -22.86
CA ALA A 233 5.43 7.95 -22.83
C ALA A 233 4.06 8.54 -23.22
N ASP A 234 3.10 7.76 -23.70
CA ASP A 234 1.78 8.26 -24.13
C ASP A 234 0.94 8.78 -22.94
N ASP A 235 0.79 7.95 -21.90
CA ASP A 235 0.08 8.21 -20.62
C ASP A 235 -1.09 9.20 -20.72
N LEU A 236 -2.19 8.75 -21.32
CA LEU A 236 -3.38 9.55 -21.60
C LEU A 236 -4.06 10.11 -20.35
N PHE A 237 -3.79 9.60 -19.15
CA PHE A 237 -4.25 10.22 -17.91
C PHE A 237 -3.55 11.54 -17.59
N ARG A 238 -2.44 11.90 -18.25
CA ARG A 238 -1.76 13.20 -18.04
C ARG A 238 -2.56 14.42 -18.48
N TYR A 239 -3.58 14.23 -19.34
CA TYR A 239 -4.38 15.34 -19.87
C TYR A 239 -5.42 15.86 -18.88
N VAL A 240 -5.62 15.18 -17.75
CA VAL A 240 -6.23 15.78 -16.56
C VAL A 240 -5.13 16.36 -15.66
N SER A 241 -5.45 17.38 -14.87
CA SER A 241 -4.46 17.98 -13.97
C SER A 241 -3.91 16.96 -12.95
N GLU A 242 -2.68 17.15 -12.50
CA GLU A 242 -2.01 16.29 -11.50
C GLU A 242 -2.85 16.08 -10.23
N GLY A 243 -3.61 17.11 -9.81
CA GLY A 243 -4.50 17.00 -8.65
C GLY A 243 -5.79 16.20 -8.87
N ARG A 244 -6.13 15.86 -10.12
CA ARG A 244 -7.37 15.14 -10.49
C ARG A 244 -7.12 13.72 -10.98
N ARG A 245 -5.93 13.42 -11.53
CA ARG A 245 -5.61 12.08 -12.00
C ARG A 245 -5.54 11.07 -10.85
N PRO A 246 -5.86 9.79 -11.08
CA PRO A 246 -5.56 8.74 -10.12
C PRO A 246 -4.04 8.67 -9.82
N PRO A 247 -3.63 8.20 -8.63
CA PRO A 247 -2.25 7.84 -8.37
C PRO A 247 -1.75 6.87 -9.44
N TYR A 248 -0.60 7.17 -10.04
CA TYR A 248 -0.11 6.44 -11.22
C TYR A 248 1.37 6.06 -11.13
N ARG A 249 2.09 6.54 -10.12
CA ARG A 249 3.52 6.27 -9.94
C ARG A 249 3.80 5.95 -8.49
N TRP A 250 4.69 5.00 -8.23
CA TRP A 250 5.08 4.61 -6.88
C TRP A 250 6.57 4.41 -6.77
N PHE A 251 7.13 4.93 -5.67
CA PHE A 251 8.48 4.58 -5.21
C PHE A 251 8.38 3.42 -4.22
N LEU A 252 9.11 2.35 -4.49
CA LEU A 252 9.01 1.09 -3.76
C LEU A 252 10.33 0.76 -3.06
N VAL A 253 10.26 0.46 -1.76
CA VAL A 253 11.40 -0.05 -0.98
C VAL A 253 10.90 -1.14 -0.04
N GLY A 254 11.47 -2.34 -0.12
CA GLY A 254 11.01 -3.47 0.68
C GLY A 254 12.14 -4.44 0.99
N SER A 255 12.03 -5.14 2.11
CA SER A 255 12.93 -6.25 2.44
C SER A 255 12.52 -7.54 1.73
N SER A 256 13.38 -8.55 1.78
CA SER A 256 12.99 -9.92 1.42
C SER A 256 11.65 -10.33 2.08
N ARG A 257 10.85 -11.15 1.37
CA ARG A 257 9.48 -11.61 1.73
C ARG A 257 8.36 -10.58 1.59
N SER A 258 8.67 -9.28 1.53
CA SER A 258 7.64 -8.28 1.22
C SER A 258 7.21 -8.39 -0.25
N GLY A 259 6.05 -7.86 -0.61
CA GLY A 259 5.55 -7.97 -1.98
C GLY A 259 4.14 -7.45 -2.15
N THR A 260 3.56 -7.75 -3.30
CA THR A 260 2.17 -7.42 -3.63
C THR A 260 1.46 -8.71 -4.04
N GLY A 261 0.33 -9.01 -3.37
CA GLY A 261 -0.49 -10.18 -3.68
C GLY A 261 -1.02 -10.20 -5.11
N ILE A 262 -1.63 -11.31 -5.50
CA ILE A 262 -2.19 -11.49 -6.84
C ILE A 262 -3.29 -10.46 -7.13
N HIS A 263 -3.14 -9.66 -8.18
CA HIS A 263 -4.08 -8.62 -8.56
C HIS A 263 -4.03 -8.30 -10.06
N VAL A 264 -4.98 -7.49 -10.52
CA VAL A 264 -4.97 -6.84 -11.84
C VAL A 264 -4.89 -5.34 -11.58
N ASP A 265 -4.12 -4.62 -12.40
CA ASP A 265 -3.99 -3.18 -12.29
C ASP A 265 -5.34 -2.44 -12.45
N PRO A 266 -5.56 -1.36 -11.68
CA PRO A 266 -6.85 -0.69 -11.65
C PRO A 266 -7.17 0.03 -12.98
N LEU A 267 -8.47 0.23 -13.22
CA LEU A 267 -9.01 0.95 -14.38
C LEU A 267 -8.51 0.44 -15.73
N GLY A 268 -8.18 -0.85 -15.85
CA GLY A 268 -7.68 -1.41 -17.11
C GLY A 268 -6.35 -0.82 -17.57
N THR A 269 -5.58 -0.21 -16.67
CA THR A 269 -4.27 0.34 -17.02
C THR A 269 -3.24 -0.77 -17.26
N SER A 270 -2.24 -0.46 -18.08
CA SER A 270 -0.99 -1.22 -18.12
C SER A 270 0.00 -0.60 -17.16
N ALA A 271 1.06 -1.33 -16.82
CA ALA A 271 2.12 -0.82 -15.95
C ALA A 271 3.50 -1.17 -16.46
N TRP A 272 4.50 -0.44 -15.96
CA TRP A 272 5.89 -0.83 -16.04
C TRP A 272 6.55 -0.75 -14.67
N ASN A 273 7.50 -1.66 -14.41
CA ASN A 273 8.23 -1.73 -13.14
C ASN A 273 9.73 -1.79 -13.39
N ALA A 274 10.46 -0.75 -13.00
CA ALA A 274 11.91 -0.68 -13.12
C ALA A 274 12.58 -1.00 -11.79
N LEU A 275 13.37 -2.08 -11.77
CA LEU A 275 14.11 -2.53 -10.59
C LEU A 275 15.51 -1.92 -10.57
N VAL A 276 15.89 -1.25 -9.48
CA VAL A 276 17.20 -0.60 -9.34
C VAL A 276 18.13 -1.39 -8.42
N ILE A 277 17.58 -2.00 -7.36
CA ILE A 277 18.32 -2.84 -6.41
C ILE A 277 17.52 -4.10 -6.14
N GLY A 278 18.24 -5.22 -6.00
CA GLY A 278 17.69 -6.49 -5.53
C GLY A 278 17.10 -7.37 -6.63
N SER A 279 16.24 -8.31 -6.22
CA SER A 279 15.54 -9.21 -7.14
C SER A 279 14.06 -9.39 -6.75
N LYS A 280 13.19 -9.49 -7.75
CA LYS A 280 11.75 -9.72 -7.59
C LYS A 280 11.32 -10.96 -8.38
N LYS A 281 10.51 -11.82 -7.77
CA LYS A 281 9.82 -12.93 -8.44
C LYS A 281 8.42 -12.51 -8.84
N TRP A 282 8.09 -12.75 -10.10
CA TRP A 282 6.79 -12.49 -10.70
C TRP A 282 6.17 -13.78 -11.22
N CYS A 283 4.85 -13.88 -11.09
CA CYS A 283 4.02 -14.80 -11.86
C CYS A 283 2.88 -14.00 -12.51
N PHE A 284 2.70 -14.18 -13.82
CA PHE A 284 1.66 -13.56 -14.63
C PHE A 284 0.67 -14.64 -15.10
N PHE A 285 -0.62 -14.34 -15.04
CA PHE A 285 -1.67 -15.22 -15.55
C PHE A 285 -2.57 -14.46 -16.52
N HIS A 286 -3.00 -15.17 -17.55
CA HIS A 286 -3.85 -14.62 -18.60
C HIS A 286 -5.15 -14.03 -18.01
N PRO A 287 -5.70 -12.94 -18.56
CA PRO A 287 -6.92 -12.31 -18.02
C PRO A 287 -8.13 -13.26 -17.93
N GLN A 288 -8.18 -14.30 -18.77
CA GLN A 288 -9.25 -15.31 -18.76
C GLN A 288 -9.09 -16.38 -17.67
N THR A 289 -7.96 -16.43 -16.96
CA THR A 289 -7.76 -17.42 -15.90
C THR A 289 -8.76 -17.20 -14.75
N PRO A 290 -9.51 -18.22 -14.32
CA PRO A 290 -10.54 -18.05 -13.29
C PRO A 290 -9.99 -17.55 -11.95
N LYS A 291 -10.57 -16.46 -11.42
CA LYS A 291 -10.13 -15.83 -10.17
C LYS A 291 -10.08 -16.80 -8.98
N ASN A 292 -10.99 -17.77 -8.93
CA ASN A 292 -11.06 -18.76 -7.85
C ASN A 292 -9.87 -19.71 -7.81
N VAL A 293 -9.20 -19.99 -8.95
CA VAL A 293 -7.99 -20.82 -8.95
C VAL A 293 -6.74 -20.03 -8.56
N LEU A 294 -6.76 -18.72 -8.80
CA LEU A 294 -5.64 -17.81 -8.54
C LEU A 294 -5.57 -17.30 -7.09
N LYS A 295 -6.63 -17.40 -6.30
CA LYS A 295 -6.61 -16.94 -4.90
C LYS A 295 -6.42 -18.13 -3.92
N PRO A 296 -5.76 -17.91 -2.77
CA PRO A 296 -5.77 -18.88 -1.69
C PRO A 296 -7.21 -19.16 -1.24
N THR A 297 -7.53 -20.42 -0.94
CA THR A 297 -8.80 -20.77 -0.30
C THR A 297 -8.84 -20.25 1.14
N LYS A 298 -10.03 -20.21 1.75
CA LYS A 298 -10.18 -19.82 3.17
C LYS A 298 -9.35 -20.68 4.13
N LYS A 299 -9.10 -21.95 3.77
CA LYS A 299 -8.29 -22.87 4.59
C LYS A 299 -6.78 -22.63 4.42
N GLU A 300 -6.34 -22.27 3.21
CA GLU A 300 -4.92 -22.04 2.89
C GLU A 300 -4.43 -20.66 3.33
N GLY A 301 -5.27 -19.62 3.20
CA GLY A 301 -4.84 -18.23 3.31
C GLY A 301 -4.47 -17.75 4.71
N GLY A 302 -4.77 -18.53 5.75
CA GLY A 302 -4.43 -18.19 7.13
C GLY A 302 -4.94 -16.80 7.55
N ILE A 303 -4.13 -16.09 8.37
CA ILE A 303 -4.47 -14.77 8.91
C ILE A 303 -4.32 -13.67 7.84
N HIS A 304 -3.39 -13.85 6.90
CA HIS A 304 -3.05 -12.84 5.90
C HIS A 304 -3.12 -13.41 4.47
N PRO A 305 -4.35 -13.67 3.95
CA PRO A 305 -4.57 -14.39 2.69
C PRO A 305 -4.17 -13.60 1.44
N ASN A 306 -4.05 -12.28 1.53
CA ASN A 306 -3.79 -11.40 0.39
C ASN A 306 -2.31 -11.04 0.22
N GLU A 307 -1.42 -11.59 1.05
CA GLU A 307 0.02 -11.30 0.98
C GLU A 307 0.70 -12.12 -0.12
N ALA A 308 1.70 -11.54 -0.77
CA ALA A 308 2.46 -12.22 -1.82
C ALA A 308 3.07 -13.53 -1.32
N ILE A 309 3.72 -13.52 -0.14
CA ILE A 309 4.34 -14.72 0.41
C ILE A 309 3.32 -15.82 0.69
N THR A 310 2.12 -15.47 1.18
CA THR A 310 1.03 -16.44 1.38
C THR A 310 0.62 -17.08 0.05
N TRP A 311 0.57 -16.29 -1.03
CA TRP A 311 0.28 -16.83 -2.35
C TRP A 311 1.39 -17.80 -2.83
N PHE A 312 2.66 -17.44 -2.63
CA PHE A 312 3.81 -18.29 -3.02
C PHE A 312 3.97 -19.55 -2.16
N THR A 313 3.47 -19.56 -0.93
CA THR A 313 3.45 -20.77 -0.07
C THR A 313 2.24 -21.66 -0.31
N THR A 314 1.20 -21.15 -0.98
CA THR A 314 -0.06 -21.88 -1.21
C THR A 314 -0.29 -22.14 -2.70
N VAL A 315 -0.84 -21.16 -3.43
CA VAL A 315 -1.26 -21.28 -4.83
C VAL A 315 -0.11 -21.69 -5.75
N TYR A 316 1.10 -21.17 -5.53
CA TYR A 316 2.27 -21.52 -6.35
C TYR A 316 2.64 -23.01 -6.28
N GLY A 317 2.29 -23.71 -5.20
CA GLY A 317 2.40 -25.17 -5.11
C GLY A 317 1.48 -25.90 -6.09
N ARG A 318 0.26 -25.37 -6.29
CA ARG A 318 -0.78 -25.97 -7.13
C ARG A 318 -0.50 -25.86 -8.62
N ILE A 319 0.38 -24.96 -9.05
CA ILE A 319 0.69 -24.75 -10.48
C ILE A 319 1.26 -26.01 -11.15
N ASN A 320 1.87 -26.90 -10.37
CA ASN A 320 2.38 -28.17 -10.88
C ASN A 320 1.43 -29.35 -10.56
N SER A 321 0.21 -29.11 -10.08
CA SER A 321 -0.75 -30.18 -9.81
C SER A 321 -1.39 -30.68 -11.12
N PRO A 322 -1.86 -31.94 -11.17
CA PRO A 322 -2.56 -32.48 -12.34
C PRO A 322 -3.83 -31.70 -12.72
N ASP A 323 -4.46 -31.04 -11.75
CA ASP A 323 -5.67 -30.24 -11.94
C ASP A 323 -5.40 -28.84 -12.53
N TRP A 324 -4.12 -28.46 -12.69
CA TRP A 324 -3.74 -27.18 -13.27
C TRP A 324 -3.68 -27.28 -14.79
N LEU A 325 -4.63 -26.63 -15.47
CA LEU A 325 -4.69 -26.66 -16.93
C LEU A 325 -3.48 -25.96 -17.57
N GLU A 326 -3.06 -26.46 -18.73
CA GLU A 326 -1.92 -25.91 -19.49
C GLU A 326 -2.12 -24.42 -19.80
N GLU A 327 -3.35 -24.05 -20.18
CA GLU A 327 -3.76 -22.67 -20.48
C GLU A 327 -3.70 -21.72 -19.28
N TRP A 328 -3.59 -22.25 -18.06
CA TRP A 328 -3.45 -21.45 -16.83
C TRP A 328 -2.01 -21.38 -16.34
N LYS A 329 -1.05 -22.03 -17.01
CA LYS A 329 0.35 -21.96 -16.58
C LYS A 329 0.85 -20.52 -16.59
N PRO A 330 1.59 -20.10 -15.55
CA PRO A 330 2.06 -18.74 -15.46
C PRO A 330 3.20 -18.46 -16.45
N ILE A 331 3.31 -17.20 -16.84
CA ILE A 331 4.60 -16.64 -17.23
C ILE A 331 5.32 -16.22 -15.95
N GLU A 332 6.54 -16.70 -15.77
CA GLU A 332 7.36 -16.55 -14.58
C GLU A 332 8.60 -15.71 -14.88
N ALA A 333 8.92 -14.76 -13.99
CA ALA A 333 10.11 -13.92 -14.14
C ALA A 333 10.86 -13.74 -12.82
N VAL A 334 12.18 -13.81 -12.88
CA VAL A 334 13.10 -13.30 -11.86
C VAL A 334 13.67 -12.00 -12.39
N GLN A 335 13.11 -10.89 -11.94
CA GLN A 335 13.57 -9.56 -12.31
C GLN A 335 14.88 -9.24 -11.58
N CYS A 336 15.86 -8.78 -12.34
CA CYS A 336 17.19 -8.38 -11.88
C CYS A 336 17.37 -6.85 -11.91
N PRO A 337 18.39 -6.30 -11.21
CA PRO A 337 18.69 -4.88 -11.25
C PRO A 337 18.92 -4.37 -12.68
N GLY A 338 18.30 -3.25 -13.01
CA GLY A 338 18.37 -2.60 -14.31
C GLY A 338 17.27 -3.03 -15.29
N GLU A 339 16.56 -4.12 -15.02
CA GLU A 339 15.47 -4.62 -15.87
C GLU A 339 14.16 -3.86 -15.63
N VAL A 340 13.39 -3.65 -16.72
CA VAL A 340 12.07 -3.03 -16.70
C VAL A 340 11.03 -4.03 -17.17
N ILE A 341 10.13 -4.44 -16.30
CA ILE A 341 8.99 -5.29 -16.66
C ILE A 341 7.89 -4.43 -17.29
N PHE A 342 7.28 -4.93 -18.36
CA PHE A 342 6.01 -4.45 -18.90
C PHE A 342 4.88 -5.38 -18.44
N VAL A 343 3.84 -4.82 -17.84
CA VAL A 343 2.62 -5.50 -17.40
C VAL A 343 1.47 -5.05 -18.31
N PRO A 344 0.98 -5.91 -19.21
CA PRO A 344 -0.11 -5.55 -20.09
C PRO A 344 -1.43 -5.43 -19.33
N SER A 345 -2.38 -4.69 -19.92
CA SER A 345 -3.68 -4.50 -19.29
C SER A 345 -4.42 -5.82 -19.09
N GLY A 346 -5.11 -5.95 -17.95
CA GLY A 346 -5.94 -7.13 -17.62
C GLY A 346 -5.19 -8.32 -17.03
N TRP A 347 -3.86 -8.35 -17.07
CA TRP A 347 -3.09 -9.51 -16.58
C TRP A 347 -3.09 -9.59 -15.05
N TRP A 348 -3.39 -10.78 -14.54
CA TRP A 348 -3.19 -11.11 -13.15
C TRP A 348 -1.70 -11.23 -12.87
N HIS A 349 -1.20 -10.58 -11.83
CA HIS A 349 0.19 -10.67 -11.46
C HIS A 349 0.40 -10.59 -9.94
N VAL A 350 1.41 -11.33 -9.48
CA VAL A 350 1.84 -11.41 -8.08
C VAL A 350 3.34 -11.21 -8.01
N VAL A 351 3.81 -10.46 -7.01
CA VAL A 351 5.21 -10.04 -6.92
C VAL A 351 5.76 -10.28 -5.52
N LEU A 352 6.84 -11.03 -5.43
CA LEU A 352 7.58 -11.27 -4.18
C LEU A 352 8.99 -10.70 -4.28
N ASN A 353 9.39 -9.90 -3.29
CA ASN A 353 10.77 -9.43 -3.18
C ASN A 353 11.64 -10.57 -2.63
N LEU A 354 12.56 -11.06 -3.45
CA LEU A 354 13.45 -12.16 -3.08
C LEU A 354 14.57 -11.67 -2.14
N THR A 355 15.03 -10.44 -2.37
CA THR A 355 16.02 -9.72 -1.56
C THR A 355 15.48 -8.37 -1.11
N ASP A 356 16.30 -7.55 -0.45
CA ASP A 356 16.00 -6.13 -0.31
C ASP A 356 15.94 -5.46 -1.68
N THR A 357 14.88 -4.71 -1.95
CA THR A 357 14.63 -4.08 -3.26
C THR A 357 14.39 -2.59 -3.18
N VAL A 358 14.80 -1.89 -4.24
CA VAL A 358 14.41 -0.51 -4.53
C VAL A 358 13.96 -0.44 -5.98
N ALA A 359 12.76 0.06 -6.23
CA ALA A 359 12.16 0.12 -7.56
C ALA A 359 11.27 1.36 -7.73
N VAL A 360 10.92 1.64 -8.99
CA VAL A 360 9.86 2.59 -9.35
C VAL A 360 8.94 1.93 -10.35
N THR A 361 7.64 2.14 -10.20
CA THR A 361 6.64 1.59 -11.09
C THR A 361 5.63 2.67 -11.45
N GLN A 362 5.09 2.62 -12.67
CA GLN A 362 3.99 3.48 -13.06
C GLN A 362 2.95 2.73 -13.86
N ASN A 363 1.69 3.11 -13.65
CA ASN A 363 0.57 2.71 -14.48
C ASN A 363 0.35 3.79 -15.53
N PHE A 364 -0.02 3.39 -16.75
CA PHE A 364 -0.26 4.29 -17.86
C PHE A 364 -1.43 3.81 -18.71
N CYS A 365 -2.07 4.79 -19.35
CA CYS A 365 -3.03 4.55 -20.42
C CYS A 365 -2.38 4.95 -21.74
N SER A 366 -2.39 4.08 -22.73
CA SER A 366 -1.94 4.34 -24.09
C SER A 366 -3.12 4.24 -25.05
N LYS A 367 -2.90 4.55 -26.34
CA LYS A 367 -3.89 4.26 -27.39
C LYS A 367 -4.36 2.81 -27.39
N VAL A 368 -3.46 1.87 -27.10
CA VAL A 368 -3.72 0.43 -27.19
C VAL A 368 -4.70 -0.03 -26.12
N ASN A 369 -4.48 0.37 -24.86
CA ASN A 369 -5.34 -0.03 -23.76
C ASN A 369 -6.51 0.95 -23.51
N LEU A 370 -6.57 2.08 -24.22
CA LEU A 370 -7.63 3.09 -24.10
C LEU A 370 -9.05 2.50 -24.13
N PRO A 371 -9.41 1.52 -25.00
CA PRO A 371 -10.75 0.96 -24.99
C PRO A 371 -11.16 0.39 -23.63
N LEU A 372 -10.31 -0.46 -23.05
CA LEU A 372 -10.59 -1.07 -21.74
C LEU A 372 -10.52 -0.04 -20.62
N VAL A 373 -9.53 0.87 -20.66
CA VAL A 373 -9.41 1.95 -19.66
C VAL A 373 -10.64 2.84 -19.65
N LEU A 374 -11.16 3.20 -20.84
CA LEU A 374 -12.33 4.03 -20.98
C LEU A 374 -13.58 3.34 -20.41
N LEU A 375 -13.82 2.08 -20.76
CA LEU A 375 -14.94 1.29 -20.23
C LEU A 375 -14.90 1.20 -18.70
N GLU A 376 -13.74 0.81 -18.16
CA GLU A 376 -13.53 0.68 -16.72
C GLU A 376 -13.67 2.02 -15.98
N THR A 377 -13.15 3.10 -16.58
CA THR A 377 -13.23 4.44 -16.00
C THR A 377 -14.65 5.01 -16.07
N LEU A 378 -15.41 4.71 -17.13
CA LEU A 378 -16.81 5.11 -17.27
C LEU A 378 -17.65 4.49 -16.15
N VAL A 379 -17.48 3.18 -15.90
CA VAL A 379 -18.21 2.45 -14.86
C VAL A 379 -17.77 2.87 -13.46
N LYS A 380 -16.46 2.84 -13.17
CA LYS A 380 -15.95 3.02 -11.81
C LYS A 380 -15.85 4.48 -11.39
N ARG A 381 -15.66 5.42 -12.33
CA ARG A 381 -15.39 6.84 -12.05
C ARG A 381 -16.04 7.78 -13.09
N PRO A 382 -17.39 7.78 -13.24
CA PRO A 382 -18.09 8.47 -14.33
C PRO A 382 -17.81 9.98 -14.40
N ARG A 383 -17.84 10.69 -13.26
CA ARG A 383 -17.56 12.14 -13.22
C ARG A 383 -16.13 12.48 -13.67
N PHE A 384 -15.17 11.64 -13.29
CA PHE A 384 -13.79 11.78 -13.72
C PHE A 384 -13.67 11.47 -15.22
N CYS A 385 -14.31 10.40 -15.69
CA CYS A 385 -14.35 10.01 -17.11
C CYS A 385 -14.85 11.16 -17.99
N GLN A 386 -15.98 11.77 -17.63
CA GLN A 386 -16.54 12.90 -18.38
C GLN A 386 -15.57 14.08 -18.48
N HIS A 387 -14.86 14.41 -17.40
CA HIS A 387 -13.85 15.47 -17.42
C HIS A 387 -12.63 15.08 -18.26
N TRP A 388 -12.15 13.86 -18.12
CA TRP A 388 -11.02 13.33 -18.86
C TRP A 388 -11.29 13.33 -20.37
N LEU A 389 -12.47 12.88 -20.80
CA LEU A 389 -12.89 12.93 -22.21
C LEU A 389 -12.89 14.36 -22.74
N LYS A 390 -13.40 15.35 -21.98
CA LYS A 390 -13.34 16.77 -22.39
C LYS A 390 -11.91 17.25 -22.60
N CYS A 391 -10.94 16.79 -21.81
CA CYS A 391 -9.53 17.11 -22.00
C CYS A 391 -8.94 16.39 -23.22
N LEU A 392 -9.21 15.09 -23.38
CA LEU A 392 -8.71 14.30 -24.51
C LEU A 392 -9.21 14.85 -25.84
N ARG A 393 -10.49 15.23 -25.95
CA ARG A 393 -11.04 15.81 -27.19
C ARG A 393 -10.30 17.08 -27.65
N LYS A 394 -9.72 17.84 -26.71
CA LYS A 394 -8.95 19.04 -27.01
C LYS A 394 -7.49 18.74 -27.32
N ALA A 395 -6.89 17.81 -26.60
CA ALA A 395 -5.45 17.59 -26.63
C ALA A 395 -5.00 16.47 -27.58
N ARG A 396 -5.87 15.50 -27.88
CA ARG A 396 -5.54 14.25 -28.57
C ARG A 396 -6.61 13.87 -29.60
N PRO A 397 -6.70 14.61 -30.72
CA PRO A 397 -7.66 14.31 -31.78
C PRO A 397 -7.42 12.92 -32.41
N ASP A 398 -6.20 12.41 -32.36
CA ASP A 398 -5.78 11.12 -32.90
C ASP A 398 -6.41 9.90 -32.19
N VAL A 399 -6.97 10.06 -30.99
CA VAL A 399 -7.63 8.96 -30.26
C VAL A 399 -9.16 9.06 -30.26
N LEU A 400 -9.72 10.08 -30.92
CA LEU A 400 -11.17 10.32 -30.94
C LEU A 400 -11.95 9.18 -31.56
N SER A 401 -11.46 8.62 -32.67
CA SER A 401 -12.10 7.48 -33.32
C SER A 401 -12.21 6.27 -32.39
N ILE A 402 -11.19 6.03 -31.55
CA ILE A 402 -11.20 4.95 -30.55
C ILE A 402 -12.27 5.23 -29.49
N ILE A 403 -12.31 6.46 -28.97
CA ILE A 403 -13.31 6.89 -27.97
C ILE A 403 -14.73 6.73 -28.51
N ASP A 404 -14.99 7.25 -29.71
CA ASP A 404 -16.32 7.25 -30.31
C ASP A 404 -16.80 5.82 -30.61
N ASN A 405 -15.90 4.94 -31.08
CA ASN A 405 -16.21 3.52 -31.27
C ASN A 405 -16.61 2.82 -29.96
N VAL A 406 -15.88 3.09 -28.86
CA VAL A 406 -16.18 2.51 -27.55
C VAL A 406 -17.52 3.01 -27.03
N LEU A 407 -17.77 4.31 -27.09
CA LEU A 407 -19.02 4.91 -26.60
C LEU A 407 -20.23 4.42 -27.40
N LYS A 408 -20.11 4.32 -28.73
CA LYS A 408 -21.18 3.76 -29.57
C LYS A 408 -21.54 2.33 -29.17
N ASN A 409 -20.55 1.47 -28.93
CA ASN A 409 -20.79 0.09 -28.51
C ASN A 409 -21.45 0.00 -27.12
N VAL A 410 -21.17 0.96 -26.22
CA VAL A 410 -21.83 1.04 -24.91
C VAL A 410 -23.28 1.48 -25.06
N ASP A 411 -23.56 2.49 -25.87
CA ASP A 411 -24.93 2.95 -26.13
C ASP A 411 -25.75 1.86 -26.81
N ASP A 412 -25.17 1.16 -27.80
CA ASP A 412 -25.81 0.01 -28.47
C ASP A 412 -26.08 -1.13 -27.47
N PHE A 413 -25.18 -1.39 -26.52
CA PHE A 413 -25.39 -2.38 -25.47
C PHE A 413 -26.49 -1.97 -24.48
N ILE A 414 -26.54 -0.70 -24.07
CA ILE A 414 -27.58 -0.18 -23.18
C ILE A 414 -28.95 -0.25 -23.90
N ASN A 415 -29.02 0.21 -25.14
CA ASN A 415 -30.22 0.16 -25.95
C ASN A 415 -30.68 -1.29 -26.20
N PHE A 416 -29.75 -2.23 -26.44
CA PHE A 416 -30.06 -3.65 -26.57
C PHE A 416 -30.56 -4.24 -25.24
N ALA A 417 -29.92 -3.89 -24.11
CA ALA A 417 -30.37 -4.33 -22.80
C ALA A 417 -31.78 -3.80 -22.48
N GLU A 418 -32.05 -2.52 -22.76
CA GLU A 418 -33.37 -1.90 -22.60
C GLU A 418 -34.41 -2.54 -23.53
N ALA A 419 -34.09 -2.78 -24.80
CA ALA A 419 -34.95 -3.47 -25.76
C ALA A 419 -35.11 -4.99 -25.47
N SER A 420 -34.19 -5.61 -24.74
CA SER A 420 -34.33 -7.00 -24.26
C SER A 420 -35.07 -7.09 -22.92
N SER A 421 -35.14 -5.99 -22.18
CA SER A 421 -35.86 -5.86 -20.92
C SER A 421 -37.33 -5.46 -21.09
N CYS A 422 -37.77 -5.15 -22.31
CA CYS A 422 -39.16 -4.79 -22.62
C CYS A 422 -40.09 -5.99 -22.86
N ASP A 423 -39.77 -7.17 -22.29
CA ASP A 423 -40.69 -8.30 -22.13
C ASP A 423 -40.82 -8.65 -20.64
N SER A 424 -41.35 -7.72 -19.85
CA SER A 424 -42.18 -7.98 -18.65
C SER A 424 -42.57 -6.64 -17.99
N SER A 425 -43.76 -6.17 -18.32
CA SER A 425 -44.40 -5.02 -17.67
C SER A 425 -44.81 -5.37 -16.23
N SER A 426 -44.33 -4.59 -15.25
CA SER A 426 -45.23 -4.02 -14.23
C SER A 426 -44.59 -2.81 -13.56
N SER A 427 -45.25 -1.68 -13.78
CA SER A 427 -45.05 -0.36 -13.19
C SER A 427 -45.16 -0.34 -11.67
N THR A 428 -44.24 0.35 -11.00
CA THR A 428 -44.54 1.12 -9.78
C THR A 428 -43.69 2.38 -9.71
N ASP A 429 -44.40 3.52 -9.66
CA ASP A 429 -43.87 4.85 -9.37
C ASP A 429 -43.19 4.89 -8.00
N PHE A 430 -42.03 5.53 -7.90
CA PHE A 430 -41.58 6.13 -6.65
C PHE A 430 -40.84 7.45 -6.89
N SER A 431 -41.34 8.44 -6.17
CA SER A 431 -41.00 9.86 -6.17
C SER A 431 -39.59 10.14 -5.65
N ASP A 432 -38.87 11.01 -6.34
CA ASP A 432 -37.57 11.53 -5.93
C ASP A 432 -37.74 12.65 -4.89
N SER A 433 -37.13 12.47 -3.72
CA SER A 433 -36.93 13.54 -2.73
C SER A 433 -35.48 13.48 -2.25
N GLY A 434 -34.76 14.54 -2.58
CA GLY A 434 -33.33 14.65 -2.35
C GLY A 434 -32.94 14.61 -0.88
N SER A 435 -31.82 13.95 -0.61
CA SER A 435 -30.98 14.23 0.53
C SER A 435 -29.52 14.03 0.16
N GLU A 436 -28.73 15.07 0.42
CA GLU A 436 -27.28 15.05 0.32
C GLU A 436 -26.70 14.00 1.28
N SER A 437 -25.87 13.09 0.76
CA SER A 437 -24.91 12.39 1.58
C SER A 437 -23.58 12.28 0.83
N SER A 438 -22.57 12.84 1.48
CA SER A 438 -21.17 12.70 1.16
C SER A 438 -20.73 11.27 1.44
N ASP A 439 -20.42 10.50 0.41
CA ASP A 439 -19.81 9.18 0.56
C ASP A 439 -18.49 9.08 -0.20
N LEU A 440 -17.41 9.22 0.57
CA LEU A 440 -16.04 8.85 0.21
C LEU A 440 -15.81 7.44 0.78
N SER A 441 -16.16 6.43 0.00
CA SER A 441 -15.86 5.02 0.33
C SER A 441 -15.38 4.31 -0.94
N LEU A 442 -14.12 4.58 -1.32
CA LEU A 442 -13.35 3.63 -2.12
C LEU A 442 -13.05 2.42 -1.23
N GLN A 443 -13.97 1.46 -1.22
CA GLN A 443 -13.71 0.14 -0.67
C GLN A 443 -12.66 -0.57 -1.53
N GLU A 444 -11.49 -0.71 -0.92
CA GLU A 444 -10.41 -1.60 -1.31
C GLU A 444 -10.90 -3.05 -1.23
N HIS A 445 -11.25 -3.63 -2.38
CA HIS A 445 -11.26 -5.07 -2.59
C HIS A 445 -10.73 -5.40 -3.98
N PHE A 446 -9.41 -5.41 -4.11
CA PHE A 446 -8.72 -6.19 -5.14
C PHE A 446 -7.68 -7.09 -4.48
#